data_AF-A0A0F9AUP3-F1
#
_entry.id   AF-A0A0F9AUP3-F1
#
_cell.length_a   1.000
_cell.length_b   1.000
_cell.length_c   1.000
_cell.angle_alpha   90.00
_cell.angle_beta   90.00
_cell.angle_gamma   90.00
#
_symmetry.space_group_name_H-M   'P 1'
#
loop_
_entity.id
_entity.type
_entity.pdbx_description
1 polymer ?
#
loop_
_entity_poly.entity_id
_entity_poly.type
_entity_poly.pdbx_seq_one_letter_code
_entity_poly.pdbx_strand_id
1 'polypeptide(L)'
;MRCLKILLMSGYILFSSFSAYYADTLSQSGKTPKDGFLTIGLTGDIMLGRLVNEVITAEGYLYPWGNMIELLTSTDLNIVNLETTLTTSTSRVEKTYNFKADPDKVQSLIAAGTDVCNIANNHILDFDVEGLFETMVTLENAGILYTGAGLNIYKAREPVVVTKNGLTIGIIGCTDNEPGWNAGKNRPGTFYVNVKKPEELLTEIRSLRPWVDILILTIHWGPNMRQKP
;
A
#
# COMPACT_ATOMS: atom_id res chain seq x y z
N MET A 1 24.80 -5.02 -14.95
CA MET A 1 23.82 -6.01 -14.46
C MET A 1 23.15 -5.42 -13.22
N ARG A 2 21.90 -4.94 -13.33
CA ARG A 2 21.15 -4.44 -12.16
C ARG A 2 20.64 -5.64 -11.36
N CYS A 3 21.10 -5.81 -10.13
CA CYS A 3 20.69 -6.90 -9.25
C CYS A 3 19.18 -6.81 -9.00
N LEU A 4 18.46 -7.91 -9.19
CA LEU A 4 17.02 -8.01 -8.90
C LEU A 4 16.84 -8.19 -7.39
N LYS A 5 16.25 -7.21 -6.71
CA LYS A 5 15.78 -7.34 -5.34
C LYS A 5 14.26 -7.28 -5.37
N ILE A 6 13.61 -8.43 -5.28
CA ILE A 6 12.16 -8.52 -5.07
C ILE A 6 11.96 -8.66 -3.57
N LEU A 7 11.29 -7.68 -2.97
CA LEU A 7 10.86 -7.74 -1.59
C LEU A 7 9.35 -8.04 -1.61
N LEU A 8 8.99 -9.21 -1.07
CA LEU A 8 7.60 -9.65 -0.93
C LEU A 8 7.15 -9.34 0.49
N MET A 9 6.04 -8.62 0.62
CA MET A 9 5.42 -8.37 1.91
C MET A 9 4.25 -9.35 2.08
N SER A 10 4.27 -10.16 3.15
CA SER A 10 3.10 -10.93 3.58
C SER A 10 3.01 -10.92 5.10
N GLY A 11 1.88 -10.44 5.63
CA GLY A 11 1.38 -10.65 7.01
C GLY A 11 2.26 -10.31 8.23
N TYR A 12 3.52 -9.93 8.06
CA TYR A 12 4.47 -9.67 9.15
C TYR A 12 5.45 -8.56 8.75
N ILE A 13 5.84 -7.73 9.73
CA ILE A 13 6.83 -6.67 9.57
C ILE A 13 8.18 -7.32 9.19
N LEU A 14 8.62 -7.08 7.96
CA LEU A 14 9.93 -7.52 7.46
C LEU A 14 10.83 -6.29 7.31
N PHE A 15 11.82 -6.17 8.21
CA PHE A 15 12.89 -5.19 8.09
C PHE A 15 13.99 -5.74 7.17
N SER A 16 14.24 -5.09 6.05
CA SER A 16 15.44 -5.33 5.25
C SER A 16 16.21 -4.03 5.04
N SER A 17 17.38 -3.91 5.66
CA SER A 17 18.32 -2.81 5.38
C SER A 17 19.23 -3.19 4.21
N PHE A 18 19.37 -2.32 3.20
CA PHE A 18 20.31 -2.52 2.09
C PHE A 18 21.13 -1.26 1.81
N SER A 19 22.44 -1.44 1.62
CA SER A 19 23.36 -0.39 1.16
C SER A 19 23.43 -0.33 -0.35
N ALA A 20 23.30 0.88 -0.91
CA ALA A 20 23.69 1.20 -2.28
C ALA A 20 24.07 2.69 -2.32
N TYR A 21 25.37 2.99 -2.44
CA TYR A 21 25.94 4.33 -2.52
C TYR A 21 25.66 4.99 -3.88
N TYR A 22 24.99 6.15 -3.94
CA TYR A 22 25.00 7.04 -5.11
C TYR A 22 24.78 8.52 -4.74
N ALA A 23 25.34 9.42 -5.55
CA ALA A 23 25.43 10.86 -5.31
C ALA A 23 24.17 11.66 -5.74
N ASP A 24 23.88 12.71 -4.99
CA ASP A 24 22.65 13.51 -4.98
C ASP A 24 22.34 14.30 -6.27
N THR A 25 21.06 14.30 -6.66
CA THR A 25 20.39 15.49 -7.22
C THR A 25 18.93 15.58 -6.76
N LEU A 26 18.68 16.58 -5.90
CA LEU A 26 17.46 17.37 -5.60
C LEU A 26 16.08 16.67 -5.56
N SER A 27 15.51 16.56 -4.35
CA SER A 27 14.13 16.16 -4.05
C SER A 27 13.35 17.29 -3.37
N GLN A 28 12.13 17.57 -3.84
CA GLN A 28 11.11 18.29 -3.07
C GLN A 28 10.42 17.33 -2.10
N SER A 29 11.07 17.01 -0.99
CA SER A 29 10.43 16.59 0.25
C SER A 29 11.43 16.82 1.37
N GLY A 30 10.99 17.37 2.50
CA GLY A 30 11.86 17.80 3.61
C GLY A 30 12.57 16.68 4.38
N LYS A 31 12.79 15.52 3.75
CA LYS A 31 13.59 14.42 4.30
C LYS A 31 14.99 14.48 3.68
N THR A 32 15.97 14.92 4.46
CA THR A 32 17.37 15.01 4.05
C THR A 32 17.95 13.61 3.88
N PRO A 33 18.60 13.28 2.74
CA PRO A 33 19.27 12.00 2.55
C PRO A 33 20.32 11.79 3.65
N LYS A 34 20.25 10.66 4.37
CA LYS A 34 21.28 10.27 5.33
C LYS A 34 22.27 9.31 4.67
N ASP A 35 23.54 9.73 4.61
CA ASP A 35 24.73 8.90 4.38
C ASP A 35 24.68 7.87 3.23
N GLY A 36 24.09 8.18 2.08
CA GLY A 36 24.14 7.29 0.91
C GLY A 36 23.47 5.92 1.11
N PHE A 37 22.59 5.78 2.11
CA PHE A 37 21.72 4.62 2.27
C PHE A 37 20.29 4.99 1.92
N LEU A 38 19.52 4.01 1.45
CA LEU A 38 18.07 4.11 1.29
C LEU A 38 17.42 3.16 2.29
N THR A 39 16.55 3.70 3.14
CA THR A 39 15.76 2.97 4.12
C THR A 39 14.29 2.95 3.71
N ILE A 40 13.73 1.75 3.57
CA ILE A 40 12.33 1.56 3.18
C ILE A 40 11.62 0.85 4.33
N GLY A 41 10.62 1.50 4.91
CA GLY A 41 9.70 0.90 5.86
C GLY A 41 8.63 0.12 5.12
N LEU A 42 8.58 -1.19 5.33
CA LEU A 42 7.48 -2.03 4.89
C LEU A 42 6.63 -2.42 6.09
N THR A 43 5.36 -2.01 6.06
CA THR A 43 4.42 -2.28 7.15
C THR A 43 3.30 -3.17 6.64
N GLY A 44 2.85 -4.10 7.47
CA GLY A 44 1.77 -5.03 7.14
C GLY A 44 0.40 -4.37 6.96
N ASP A 45 -0.65 -5.14 7.22
CA ASP A 45 -2.02 -4.66 7.10
C ASP A 45 -2.33 -3.59 8.17
N ILE A 46 -2.74 -2.42 7.70
CA ILE A 46 -3.20 -1.30 8.51
C ILE A 46 -4.72 -1.28 8.46
N MET A 47 -5.35 -1.76 9.53
CA MET A 47 -6.80 -1.78 9.70
C MET A 47 -7.21 -0.68 10.68
N LEU A 48 -7.59 0.48 10.15
CA LEU A 48 -8.00 1.66 10.94
C LEU A 48 -9.49 1.62 11.35
N GLY A 49 -10.22 0.59 10.91
CA GLY A 49 -11.65 0.47 11.13
C GLY A 49 -12.03 -0.17 12.47
N ARG A 50 -13.34 -0.46 12.62
CA ARG A 50 -13.92 -1.03 13.85
C ARG A 50 -13.56 -0.17 15.07
N LEU A 51 -13.21 -0.78 16.20
CA LEU A 51 -12.83 -0.09 17.43
C LEU A 51 -11.58 0.79 17.26
N VAL A 52 -10.70 0.52 16.28
CA VAL A 52 -9.52 1.37 16.04
C VAL A 52 -9.97 2.77 15.60
N ASN A 53 -11.04 2.88 14.82
CA ASN A 53 -11.60 4.16 14.40
C ASN A 53 -12.05 5.01 15.61
N GLU A 54 -12.75 4.38 16.54
CA GLU A 54 -13.22 5.01 17.78
C GLU A 54 -12.05 5.41 18.67
N VAL A 55 -11.06 4.54 18.84
CA VAL A 55 -9.88 4.82 19.67
C VAL A 55 -9.02 5.93 19.07
N ILE A 56 -8.83 6.00 17.75
CA ILE A 56 -8.13 7.14 17.11
C ILE A 56 -8.88 8.45 17.38
N THR A 57 -10.21 8.41 17.39
CA THR A 57 -11.02 9.60 17.69
C THR A 57 -10.83 10.07 19.14
N ALA A 58 -10.72 9.12 20.07
CA ALA A 58 -10.55 9.42 21.50
C ALA A 58 -9.11 9.82 21.87
N GLU A 59 -8.12 9.10 21.33
CA GLU A 59 -6.70 9.16 21.76
C GLU A 59 -5.79 9.90 20.77
N GLY A 60 -6.31 10.22 19.58
CA GLY A 60 -5.60 10.97 18.53
C GLY A 60 -4.90 10.09 17.49
N TYR A 61 -4.49 10.74 16.39
CA TYR A 61 -4.01 10.07 15.17
C TYR A 61 -2.71 9.27 15.35
N LEU A 62 -1.92 9.56 16.38
CA LEU A 62 -0.67 8.85 16.68
C LEU A 62 -0.88 7.53 17.42
N TYR A 63 -2.05 7.33 18.02
CA TYR A 63 -2.31 6.19 18.89
C TYR A 63 -2.01 4.81 18.25
N PRO A 64 -2.42 4.52 16.99
CA PRO A 64 -2.18 3.20 16.38
C PRO A 64 -0.70 2.85 16.22
N TRP A 65 0.18 3.85 16.19
CA TRP A 65 1.61 3.66 15.93
C TRP A 65 2.41 3.48 17.21
N GLY A 66 1.99 4.11 18.31
CA GLY A 66 2.72 4.07 19.58
C GLY A 66 4.20 4.39 19.39
N ASN A 67 5.07 3.50 19.86
CA ASN A 67 6.53 3.65 19.75
C ASN A 67 7.09 3.39 18.34
N MET A 68 6.30 2.87 17.39
CA MET A 68 6.77 2.70 16.01
C MET A 68 6.88 4.02 15.26
N ILE A 69 6.28 5.10 15.77
CA ILE A 69 6.26 6.39 15.09
C ILE A 69 7.68 6.92 14.81
N GLU A 70 8.60 6.76 15.78
CA GLU A 70 10.00 7.20 15.63
C GLU A 70 10.69 6.41 14.52
N LEU A 71 10.41 5.11 14.43
CA LEU A 71 10.98 4.25 13.41
C LEU A 71 10.44 4.60 12.02
N LEU A 72 9.12 4.70 11.87
CA LEU A 72 8.46 4.99 10.60
C LEU A 72 8.84 6.39 10.07
N THR A 73 8.91 7.39 10.94
CA THR A 73 9.29 8.75 10.52
C THR A 73 10.78 8.88 10.20
N SER A 74 11.61 7.92 10.62
CA SER A 74 13.05 7.89 10.31
C SER A 74 13.39 7.31 8.93
N THR A 75 12.44 6.67 8.23
CA THR A 75 12.67 6.07 6.91
C THR A 75 12.51 7.08 5.76
N ASP A 76 13.15 6.78 4.64
CA ASP A 76 13.07 7.59 3.41
C ASP A 76 11.74 7.35 2.65
N LEU A 77 11.20 6.14 2.74
CA LEU A 77 9.99 5.68 2.06
C LEU A 77 9.21 4.68 2.93
N ASN A 78 7.93 4.93 3.20
CA ASN A 78 7.04 3.96 3.86
C ASN A 78 5.97 3.43 2.91
N ILE A 79 5.86 2.10 2.85
CA ILE A 79 4.86 1.38 2.07
C ILE A 79 4.04 0.53 3.04
N VAL A 80 2.71 0.63 2.92
CA VAL A 80 1.76 -0.09 3.78
C VAL A 80 0.71 -0.81 2.95
N ASN A 81 0.06 -1.83 3.52
CA ASN A 81 -1.21 -2.33 2.98
C ASN A 81 -2.37 -1.71 3.77
N LEU A 82 -3.22 -0.89 3.13
CA LEU A 82 -4.38 -0.29 3.80
C LEU A 82 -5.58 -1.25 3.69
N GLU A 83 -5.75 -2.10 4.70
CA GLU A 83 -6.77 -3.15 4.73
C GLU A 83 -8.07 -2.63 5.40
N THR A 84 -8.59 -1.52 4.90
CA THR A 84 -9.87 -0.94 5.32
C THR A 84 -10.39 0.00 4.25
N THR A 85 -11.69 0.26 4.22
CA THR A 85 -12.27 1.34 3.42
C THR A 85 -12.31 2.64 4.24
N LEU A 86 -11.76 3.73 3.69
CA LEU A 86 -11.89 5.09 4.22
C LEU A 86 -13.11 5.76 3.56
N THR A 87 -14.25 5.74 4.24
CA THR A 87 -15.51 6.14 3.59
C THR A 87 -16.58 6.59 4.58
N THR A 88 -17.47 7.47 4.11
CA THR A 88 -18.73 7.80 4.75
C THR A 88 -19.90 6.94 4.25
N SER A 89 -19.75 6.29 3.08
CA SER A 89 -20.79 5.46 2.44
C SER A 89 -21.41 4.43 3.38
N THR A 90 -22.70 4.18 3.19
CA THR A 90 -23.47 3.14 3.87
C THR A 90 -23.73 1.92 2.98
N SER A 91 -23.18 1.90 1.76
CA SER A 91 -23.38 0.88 0.72
C SER A 91 -22.61 -0.41 1.03
N ARG A 92 -22.89 -1.02 2.18
CA ARG A 92 -22.19 -2.19 2.71
C ARG A 92 -22.47 -3.45 1.89
N VAL A 93 -21.42 -4.15 1.48
CA VAL A 93 -21.51 -5.47 0.83
C VAL A 93 -21.78 -6.57 1.87
N GLU A 94 -22.58 -7.57 1.51
CA GLU A 94 -22.87 -8.72 2.36
C GLU A 94 -21.63 -9.62 2.54
N LYS A 95 -20.99 -9.50 3.72
CA LYS A 95 -19.79 -10.24 4.10
C LYS A 95 -19.72 -10.38 5.62
N THR A 96 -18.97 -11.39 6.11
CA THR A 96 -18.78 -11.64 7.54
C THR A 96 -18.19 -10.43 8.27
N TYR A 97 -17.19 -9.77 7.64
CA TYR A 97 -16.51 -8.61 8.21
C TYR A 97 -16.40 -7.51 7.16
N ASN A 98 -16.83 -6.31 7.54
CA ASN A 98 -16.63 -5.09 6.77
C ASN A 98 -15.82 -4.11 7.63
N PHE A 99 -14.72 -3.59 7.11
CA PHE A 99 -13.83 -2.66 7.78
C PHE A 99 -14.04 -1.25 7.22
N LYS A 100 -14.66 -0.40 8.04
CA LYS A 100 -14.91 1.01 7.77
C LYS A 100 -14.09 1.85 8.74
N ALA A 101 -13.39 2.83 8.21
CA ALA A 101 -12.83 3.93 8.97
C ALA A 101 -13.35 5.25 8.37
N ASP A 102 -13.52 6.26 9.22
CA ASP A 102 -13.87 7.60 8.77
C ASP A 102 -12.73 8.16 7.91
N PRO A 103 -13.01 8.94 6.84
CA PRO A 103 -11.95 9.47 5.98
C PRO A 103 -10.88 10.28 6.72
N ASP A 104 -11.21 10.90 7.85
CA ASP A 104 -10.25 11.65 8.68
C ASP A 104 -9.16 10.75 9.28
N LYS A 105 -9.36 9.42 9.35
CA LYS A 105 -8.34 8.47 9.85
C LYS A 105 -7.13 8.36 8.93
N VAL A 106 -7.20 8.90 7.71
CA VAL A 106 -6.01 9.10 6.86
C VAL A 106 -4.92 9.91 7.57
N GLN A 107 -5.28 10.78 8.54
CA GLN A 107 -4.32 11.54 9.35
C GLN A 107 -3.38 10.63 10.15
N SER A 108 -3.82 9.42 10.53
CA SER A 108 -2.92 8.43 11.13
C SER A 108 -1.85 7.97 10.13
N LEU A 109 -2.20 7.77 8.86
CA LEU A 109 -1.21 7.40 7.83
C LEU A 109 -0.21 8.53 7.57
N ILE A 110 -0.69 9.78 7.52
CA ILE A 110 0.15 10.98 7.39
C ILE A 110 1.13 11.08 8.57
N ALA A 111 0.64 10.88 9.80
CA ALA A 111 1.47 10.98 10.99
C ALA A 111 2.62 9.94 10.98
N ALA A 112 2.35 8.72 10.48
CA ALA A 112 3.38 7.70 10.27
C ALA A 112 4.34 8.00 9.10
N GLY A 113 4.12 9.07 8.34
CA GLY A 113 4.90 9.37 7.14
C GLY A 113 4.73 8.31 6.06
N THR A 114 3.51 7.77 5.90
CA THR A 114 3.16 6.82 4.84
C THR A 114 3.29 7.52 3.48
N ASP A 115 4.09 6.97 2.57
CA ASP A 115 4.24 7.49 1.22
C ASP A 115 3.34 6.75 0.21
N VAL A 116 3.19 5.42 0.37
CA VAL A 116 2.47 4.57 -0.59
C VAL A 116 1.59 3.53 0.10
N CYS A 117 0.34 3.41 -0.33
CA CYS A 117 -0.57 2.35 0.08
C CYS A 117 -0.79 1.32 -1.05
N ASN A 118 -0.63 0.03 -0.73
CA ASN A 118 -1.39 -0.99 -1.45
C ASN A 118 -2.84 -0.95 -0.95
N ILE A 119 -3.77 -0.81 -1.87
CA ILE A 119 -5.21 -0.89 -1.58
C ILE A 119 -5.86 -2.13 -2.23
N ALA A 120 -5.07 -3.01 -2.87
CA ALA A 120 -5.54 -4.33 -3.27
C ALA A 120 -5.60 -5.26 -2.05
N ASN A 121 -6.78 -5.49 -1.51
CA ASN A 121 -7.04 -6.48 -0.47
C ASN A 121 -8.52 -6.86 -0.47
N ASN A 122 -8.88 -7.80 0.38
CA ASN A 122 -10.24 -8.29 0.55
C ASN A 122 -11.18 -7.30 1.25
N HIS A 123 -10.74 -6.11 1.68
CA HIS A 123 -11.58 -5.15 2.41
C HIS A 123 -11.83 -3.81 1.68
N ILE A 124 -11.13 -3.54 0.58
CA ILE A 124 -11.23 -2.23 -0.10
C ILE A 124 -12.62 -1.92 -0.70
N LEU A 125 -13.40 -2.94 -1.04
CA LEU A 125 -14.77 -2.82 -1.58
C LEU A 125 -15.85 -3.24 -0.57
N ASP A 126 -15.53 -3.24 0.73
CA ASP A 126 -16.52 -3.57 1.77
C ASP A 126 -17.75 -2.65 1.75
N PHE A 127 -17.61 -1.43 1.20
CA PHE A 127 -18.66 -0.44 1.00
C PHE A 127 -18.88 -0.13 -0.49
N ASP A 128 -18.74 -1.15 -1.32
CA ASP A 128 -18.91 -1.12 -2.78
C ASP A 128 -17.99 -0.09 -3.45
N VAL A 129 -18.21 0.18 -4.74
CA VAL A 129 -17.43 1.08 -5.57
C VAL A 129 -17.37 2.50 -4.99
N GLU A 130 -18.42 2.94 -4.30
CA GLU A 130 -18.47 4.24 -3.63
C GLU A 130 -17.39 4.33 -2.54
N GLY A 131 -17.26 3.30 -1.70
CA GLY A 131 -16.23 3.24 -0.67
C GLY A 131 -14.81 3.18 -1.24
N LEU A 132 -14.59 2.41 -2.32
CA LEU A 132 -13.30 2.41 -3.04
C LEU A 132 -12.97 3.80 -3.59
N PHE A 133 -13.93 4.48 -4.20
CA PHE A 133 -13.74 5.81 -4.76
C PHE A 133 -13.41 6.85 -3.68
N GLU A 134 -14.16 6.89 -2.58
CA GLU A 134 -13.86 7.79 -1.46
C GLU A 134 -12.49 7.50 -0.84
N THR A 135 -12.08 6.23 -0.75
CA THR A 135 -10.75 5.88 -0.26
C THR A 135 -9.65 6.44 -1.16
N MET A 136 -9.78 6.29 -2.49
CA MET A 136 -8.81 6.84 -3.44
C MET A 136 -8.72 8.36 -3.33
N VAL A 137 -9.85 9.06 -3.32
CA VAL A 137 -9.90 10.53 -3.17
C VAL A 137 -9.28 10.97 -1.84
N THR A 138 -9.53 10.23 -0.76
CA THR A 138 -8.97 10.52 0.56
C THR A 138 -7.45 10.41 0.57
N LEU A 139 -6.89 9.38 -0.07
CA LEU A 139 -5.44 9.20 -0.19
C LEU A 139 -4.80 10.28 -1.10
N GLU A 140 -5.42 10.59 -2.24
CA GLU A 140 -4.96 11.66 -3.14
C GLU A 140 -4.90 13.02 -2.43
N ASN A 141 -5.97 13.38 -1.72
CA ASN A 141 -6.03 14.64 -0.95
C ASN A 141 -5.01 14.69 0.19
N ALA A 142 -4.64 13.53 0.75
CA ALA A 142 -3.59 13.40 1.76
C ALA A 142 -2.17 13.42 1.17
N GLY A 143 -2.02 13.42 -0.16
CA GLY A 143 -0.72 13.30 -0.82
C GLY A 143 -0.08 11.92 -0.70
N ILE A 144 -0.87 10.89 -0.38
CA ILE A 144 -0.43 9.49 -0.26
C ILE A 144 -0.70 8.79 -1.59
N LEU A 145 0.36 8.23 -2.18
CA LEU A 145 0.23 7.48 -3.44
C LEU A 145 -0.40 6.11 -3.16
N TYR A 146 -1.04 5.52 -4.16
CA TYR A 146 -1.62 4.18 -4.00
C TYR A 146 -1.53 3.35 -5.28
N THR A 147 -1.60 2.02 -5.11
CA THR A 147 -1.61 1.04 -6.19
C THR A 147 -2.49 -0.16 -5.84
N GLY A 148 -2.84 -0.97 -6.83
CA GLY A 148 -3.54 -2.24 -6.65
C GLY A 148 -5.08 -2.16 -6.71
N ALA A 149 -5.68 -0.99 -6.81
CA ALA A 149 -7.09 -0.85 -7.16
C ALA A 149 -7.32 0.42 -7.97
N GLY A 150 -8.43 0.48 -8.69
CA GLY A 150 -8.76 1.62 -9.52
C GLY A 150 -10.14 1.55 -10.14
N LEU A 151 -10.51 2.61 -10.87
CA LEU A 151 -11.79 2.71 -11.58
C LEU A 151 -11.91 1.76 -12.78
N ASN A 152 -10.79 1.13 -13.16
CA ASN A 152 -10.71 0.10 -14.18
C ASN A 152 -9.39 -0.66 -14.02
N ILE A 153 -9.23 -1.73 -14.80
CA ILE A 153 -8.05 -2.60 -14.76
C ILE A 153 -6.74 -1.88 -15.11
N TYR A 154 -6.79 -0.85 -15.96
CA TYR A 154 -5.59 -0.08 -16.32
C TYR A 154 -5.07 0.71 -15.12
N LYS A 155 -5.97 1.37 -14.38
CA LYS A 155 -5.62 2.08 -13.15
C LYS A 155 -5.24 1.12 -12.03
N ALA A 156 -5.95 0.00 -11.88
CA ALA A 156 -5.64 -0.98 -10.84
C ALA A 156 -4.26 -1.62 -11.00
N ARG A 157 -3.80 -1.82 -12.25
CA ARG A 157 -2.46 -2.35 -12.58
C ARG A 157 -1.36 -1.28 -12.55
N GLU A 158 -1.73 0.00 -12.46
CA GLU A 158 -0.74 1.08 -12.53
C GLU A 158 0.22 1.00 -11.33
N PRO A 159 1.54 0.85 -11.57
CA PRO A 159 2.51 0.87 -10.50
C PRO A 159 2.70 2.31 -10.00
N VAL A 160 3.04 2.44 -8.73
CA VAL A 160 3.60 3.70 -8.23
C VAL A 160 5.09 3.73 -8.54
N VAL A 161 5.59 4.83 -9.12
CA VAL A 161 7.01 5.04 -9.36
C VAL A 161 7.46 6.32 -8.67
N VAL A 162 8.44 6.21 -7.77
CA VAL A 162 8.97 7.33 -6.99
C VAL A 162 10.49 7.35 -7.06
N THR A 163 11.09 8.53 -6.85
CA THR A 163 12.54 8.69 -6.75
C THR A 163 12.90 9.11 -5.32
N LYS A 164 13.75 8.33 -4.65
CA LYS A 164 14.26 8.61 -3.30
C LYS A 164 15.77 8.37 -3.29
N ASN A 165 16.54 9.30 -2.74
CA ASN A 165 18.00 9.25 -2.67
C ASN A 165 18.65 8.88 -4.03
N GLY A 166 18.16 9.46 -5.13
CA GLY A 166 18.65 9.23 -6.50
C GLY A 166 18.28 7.88 -7.13
N LEU A 167 17.55 7.01 -6.44
CA LEU A 167 17.10 5.71 -6.95
C LEU A 167 15.63 5.76 -7.36
N THR A 168 15.33 5.21 -8.54
CA THR A 168 13.94 5.05 -9.00
C THR A 168 13.36 3.74 -8.45
N ILE A 169 12.23 3.82 -7.76
CA ILE A 169 11.58 2.72 -7.05
C ILE A 169 10.19 2.52 -7.66
N GLY A 170 9.94 1.34 -8.23
CA GLY A 170 8.63 0.93 -8.72
C GLY A 170 7.92 0.01 -7.74
N ILE A 171 6.63 0.24 -7.50
CA ILE A 171 5.82 -0.47 -6.50
C ILE A 171 4.57 -0.98 -7.20
N ILE A 172 4.37 -2.30 -7.17
CA ILE A 172 3.19 -2.97 -7.71
C ILE A 172 2.36 -3.49 -6.53
N GLY A 173 1.09 -3.08 -6.46
CA GLY A 173 0.11 -3.62 -5.52
C GLY A 173 -0.83 -4.62 -6.17
N CYS A 174 -1.09 -5.74 -5.52
CA CYS A 174 -2.09 -6.72 -5.98
C CYS A 174 -2.61 -7.58 -4.83
N THR A 175 -3.63 -8.39 -5.12
CA THR A 175 -4.24 -9.31 -4.14
C THR A 175 -4.60 -10.65 -4.79
N ASP A 176 -4.56 -11.75 -4.04
CA ASP A 176 -5.15 -13.03 -4.46
C ASP A 176 -6.52 -13.31 -3.84
N ASN A 177 -7.03 -12.34 -3.07
CA ASN A 177 -8.32 -12.42 -2.41
C ASN A 177 -9.43 -11.80 -3.29
N GLU A 178 -10.67 -12.22 -3.03
CA GLU A 178 -11.89 -11.67 -3.66
C GLU A 178 -11.81 -11.59 -5.21
N PRO A 179 -11.67 -12.72 -5.94
CA PRO A 179 -11.60 -12.72 -7.40
C PRO A 179 -12.79 -12.03 -8.10
N GLY A 180 -13.96 -12.01 -7.45
CA GLY A 180 -15.15 -11.31 -7.93
C GLY A 180 -14.97 -9.79 -8.04
N TRP A 181 -14.04 -9.23 -7.25
CA TRP A 181 -13.73 -7.81 -7.19
C TRP A 181 -12.64 -7.38 -8.17
N ASN A 182 -12.13 -8.30 -9.01
CA ASN A 182 -11.13 -7.95 -10.01
C ASN A 182 -11.65 -6.82 -10.91
N ALA A 183 -10.84 -5.80 -11.15
CA ALA A 183 -11.18 -4.69 -12.02
C ALA A 183 -11.38 -5.18 -13.47
N GLY A 184 -12.33 -4.58 -14.16
CA GLY A 184 -12.57 -4.79 -15.59
C GLY A 184 -12.16 -3.56 -16.40
N LYS A 185 -12.29 -3.63 -17.73
CA LYS A 185 -12.02 -2.46 -18.61
C LYS A 185 -12.85 -1.23 -18.23
N ASN A 186 -14.11 -1.44 -17.85
CA ASN A 186 -15.06 -0.40 -17.46
C ASN A 186 -15.70 -0.71 -16.08
N ARG A 187 -14.99 -1.46 -15.23
CA ARG A 187 -15.49 -1.87 -13.92
C ARG A 187 -14.42 -1.58 -12.86
N PRO A 188 -14.72 -0.76 -11.85
CA PRO A 188 -13.82 -0.54 -10.73
C PRO A 188 -13.54 -1.84 -9.97
N GLY A 189 -12.36 -1.92 -9.35
CA GLY A 189 -11.98 -3.11 -8.61
C GLY A 189 -10.51 -3.15 -8.26
N THR A 190 -10.07 -4.31 -7.78
CA THR A 190 -8.69 -4.59 -7.43
C THR A 190 -7.92 -5.16 -8.62
N PHE A 191 -6.60 -5.06 -8.59
CA PHE A 191 -5.72 -5.90 -9.40
C PHE A 191 -5.60 -7.26 -8.73
N TYR A 192 -6.54 -8.15 -9.07
CA TYR A 192 -6.51 -9.52 -8.60
C TYR A 192 -5.50 -10.35 -9.40
N VAL A 193 -4.70 -11.17 -8.71
CA VAL A 193 -3.77 -12.11 -9.31
C VAL A 193 -3.99 -13.50 -8.72
N ASN A 194 -3.97 -14.53 -9.56
CA ASN A 194 -3.95 -15.90 -9.07
C ASN A 194 -2.51 -16.29 -8.76
N VAL A 195 -2.12 -16.34 -7.49
CA VAL A 195 -0.73 -16.66 -7.09
C VAL A 195 -0.28 -18.06 -7.51
N LYS A 196 -1.21 -18.99 -7.75
CA LYS A 196 -0.91 -20.33 -8.30
C LYS A 196 -0.67 -20.32 -9.81
N LYS A 197 -1.01 -19.22 -10.48
CA LYS A 197 -0.84 -18.95 -11.92
C LYS A 197 -0.32 -17.51 -12.11
N PRO A 198 0.96 -17.26 -11.76
CA PRO A 198 1.49 -15.90 -11.62
C PRO A 198 1.89 -15.25 -12.96
N GLU A 199 1.50 -15.80 -14.11
CA GLU A 199 1.98 -15.33 -15.42
C GLU A 199 1.62 -13.87 -15.70
N GLU A 200 0.42 -13.44 -15.30
CA GLU A 200 0.00 -12.03 -15.40
C GLU A 200 0.88 -11.12 -14.54
N LEU A 201 1.11 -11.50 -13.29
CA LEU A 201 1.96 -10.75 -12.37
C LEU A 201 3.43 -10.69 -12.84
N LEU A 202 3.95 -11.80 -13.36
CA LEU A 202 5.30 -11.85 -13.94
C LEU A 202 5.42 -10.95 -15.17
N THR A 203 4.34 -10.77 -15.94
CA THR A 203 4.31 -9.85 -17.09
C THR A 203 4.42 -8.40 -16.63
N GLU A 204 3.71 -8.01 -15.57
CA GLU A 204 3.82 -6.68 -14.97
C GLU A 204 5.23 -6.41 -14.44
N ILE A 205 5.79 -7.35 -13.67
CA ILE A 205 7.14 -7.24 -13.12
C ILE A 205 8.17 -7.06 -14.24
N ARG A 206 8.09 -7.86 -15.31
CA ARG A 206 9.02 -7.77 -16.45
C ARG A 206 8.87 -6.47 -17.22
N SER A 207 7.67 -5.91 -17.31
CA SER A 207 7.39 -4.67 -18.04
C SER A 207 7.91 -3.45 -17.28
N LEU A 208 7.77 -3.42 -15.96
CA LEU A 208 8.27 -2.33 -15.11
C LEU A 208 9.79 -2.39 -14.88
N ARG A 209 10.37 -3.61 -14.83
CA ARG A 209 11.77 -3.81 -14.43
C ARG A 209 12.79 -2.91 -15.16
N PRO A 210 12.75 -2.69 -16.48
CA PRO A 210 13.77 -1.89 -17.17
C PRO A 210 13.82 -0.42 -16.73
N TRP A 211 12.73 0.08 -16.15
CA TRP A 211 12.52 1.51 -15.88
C TRP A 211 12.88 1.94 -14.45
N VAL A 212 13.15 0.99 -13.56
CA VAL A 212 13.37 1.25 -12.13
C VAL A 212 14.71 0.69 -11.67
N ASP A 213 15.25 1.18 -10.57
CA ASP A 213 16.41 0.60 -9.92
C ASP A 213 15.98 -0.50 -8.95
N ILE A 214 14.93 -0.23 -8.16
CA ILE A 214 14.30 -1.14 -7.20
C ILE A 214 12.85 -1.41 -7.62
N LEU A 215 12.40 -2.67 -7.54
CA LEU A 215 11.02 -3.07 -7.76
C LEU A 215 10.49 -3.77 -6.52
N ILE A 216 9.41 -3.25 -5.95
CA ILE A 216 8.74 -3.78 -4.77
C ILE A 216 7.38 -4.34 -5.20
N LEU A 217 7.08 -5.55 -4.74
CA LEU A 217 5.78 -6.18 -4.93
C LEU A 217 5.11 -6.30 -3.55
N THR A 218 4.03 -5.57 -3.36
CA THR A 218 3.17 -5.67 -2.18
C THR A 218 1.93 -6.45 -2.54
N ILE A 219 1.81 -7.66 -2.01
CA ILE A 219 0.73 -8.58 -2.34
C ILE A 219 -0.02 -8.97 -1.06
N HIS A 220 -1.32 -8.68 -1.03
CA HIS A 220 -2.20 -9.20 0.02
C HIS A 220 -2.67 -10.59 -0.41
N TRP A 221 -2.12 -11.65 0.18
CA TRP A 221 -2.40 -13.01 -0.26
C TRP A 221 -2.80 -13.97 0.85
N GLY A 222 -3.36 -15.11 0.45
CA GLY A 222 -3.58 -16.24 1.31
C GLY A 222 -4.77 -16.06 2.27
N PRO A 223 -5.04 -17.09 3.09
CA PRO A 223 -6.15 -17.08 4.01
C PRO A 223 -5.88 -16.25 5.26
N ASN A 224 -6.91 -15.55 5.73
CA ASN A 224 -6.90 -14.89 7.04
C ASN A 224 -6.76 -15.92 8.18
N MET A 225 -6.14 -15.50 9.29
CA MET A 225 -6.07 -16.25 10.56
C MET A 225 -5.39 -17.62 10.46
N ARG A 226 -4.35 -17.77 9.62
CA ARG A 226 -3.49 -18.96 9.59
C ARG A 226 -2.11 -18.66 10.19
N GLN A 227 -1.59 -19.60 10.97
CA GLN A 227 -0.25 -19.51 11.56
C GLN A 227 0.87 -19.89 10.57
N LYS A 228 0.52 -20.48 9.43
CA LYS A 228 1.44 -20.89 8.36
C LYS A 228 0.74 -20.77 7.00
N PRO A 229 1.48 -20.48 5.91
CA PRO A 229 0.95 -20.45 4.54
C PRO A 229 0.28 -21.76 4.12
#